data_AF-A0A196SBA2-F1
#
_entry.id   AF-A0A196SBA2-F1
#
_cell.length_a   1.000
_cell.length_b   1.000
_cell.length_c   1.000
_cell.angle_alpha   90.00
_cell.angle_beta   90.00
_cell.angle_gamma   90.00
#
_symmetry.space_group_name_H-M   'P 1'
#
loop_
_entity.id
_entity.type
_entity.pdbx_description
1 polymer ?
#
loop_
_entity_poly.entity_id
_entity_poly.type
_entity_poly.pdbx_seq_one_letter_code
_entity_poly.pdbx_strand_id
1 'polypeptide(L)'
;MEGYVAERSVKETVEEMEYEITTYQGEHRDEYLVKEVKSGRCELFYKGLLQLSWKEMDGRKVGLFTVYEKGSVLRCVDWRKLNDNEYRYVENCKNGLELVVESGQVVYRGGFDDVESMKREGKGMEFDVKTGRVLRCGVWKNDELFQITQEFESDEVMIEYAIEEGKSNQHVLNRHPVYRGGYIFDDSLSSYLRNGEGYNIEGGIAVSEGKWERGELKDIVDMFNGWYAKMEKSDVFDWGFYKRAEVRSLNEWKRVDKRITKLVIPSNSCNESKWKVFDVSELKCLKSIEIGDDCFENVEEVNVSELKKLDKLVIGKRSFRKSSGGGNEANRHFYLQDCERLRVLKIGTRSFSDYSVCKIENLPCLESIEMDDLNELSCNFYSASLKLKHMPKLKSLLFGNSAFHDCSRVVFENLPELTSIRLGKNAFQFNTYESTELIMRNLPKLAILVNEGDDSYTWSNIDTLYLKNIPNLTNITLVKQYAFRNTKDKRLSSIPVFSSSRLDISSALEEYVK
;
A
#
# COMPACT_ATOMS: atom_id res chain seq x y z
N MET A 1 49.49 9.58 36.95
CA MET A 1 49.18 9.03 38.28
C MET A 1 49.65 10.05 39.28
N GLU A 2 48.94 11.18 39.31
CA GLU A 2 49.21 12.24 40.26
C GLU A 2 48.65 11.78 41.62
N GLY A 3 49.43 11.88 42.70
CA GLY A 3 49.04 11.40 44.04
C GLY A 3 49.53 9.99 44.42
N TYR A 4 50.10 9.22 43.49
CA TYR A 4 50.65 7.89 43.78
C TYR A 4 52.09 8.02 44.31
N VAL A 5 52.39 7.36 45.44
CA VAL A 5 53.75 7.27 45.97
C VAL A 5 54.14 5.79 46.05
N ALA A 6 55.18 5.40 45.33
CA ALA A 6 55.66 4.03 45.31
C ALA A 6 56.28 3.64 46.66
N GLU A 7 55.96 2.44 47.15
CA GLU A 7 56.57 1.84 48.34
C GLU A 7 57.70 0.88 47.95
N ARG A 8 57.43 -0.03 47.00
CA ARG A 8 58.37 -1.04 46.53
C ARG A 8 58.17 -1.30 45.04
N SER A 9 59.27 -1.47 44.30
CA SER A 9 59.26 -2.02 42.93
C SER A 9 60.15 -3.26 42.88
N VAL A 10 59.65 -4.35 42.28
CA VAL A 10 60.36 -5.63 42.13
C VAL A 10 60.28 -6.09 40.69
N LYS A 11 61.35 -6.69 40.18
CA LYS A 11 61.39 -7.34 38.88
C LYS A 11 61.30 -8.86 39.06
N GLU A 12 60.38 -9.48 38.35
CA GLU A 12 60.14 -10.93 38.39
C GLU A 12 60.11 -11.48 36.95
N THR A 13 60.62 -12.70 36.78
CA THR A 13 60.60 -13.40 35.48
C THR A 13 59.69 -14.62 35.58
N VAL A 14 58.64 -14.65 34.75
CA VAL A 14 57.66 -15.74 34.69
C VAL A 14 57.54 -16.18 33.23
N GLU A 15 57.73 -17.47 32.95
CA GLU A 15 57.58 -18.05 31.60
C GLU A 15 58.32 -17.27 30.50
N GLU A 16 59.59 -16.91 30.76
CA GLU A 16 60.47 -16.13 29.85
C GLU A 16 60.04 -14.66 29.62
N MET A 17 59.05 -14.15 30.36
CA MET A 17 58.62 -12.75 30.33
C MET A 17 59.06 -12.03 31.62
N GLU A 18 59.62 -10.82 31.47
CA GLU A 18 60.03 -9.96 32.58
C GLU A 18 58.89 -9.00 32.94
N TYR A 19 58.54 -8.96 34.23
CA TYR A 19 57.52 -8.09 34.80
C TYR A 19 58.13 -7.18 35.86
N GLU A 20 57.71 -5.93 35.89
CA GLU A 20 57.96 -4.97 36.97
C GLU A 20 56.68 -4.79 37.79
N ILE A 21 56.74 -5.08 39.08
CA ILE A 21 55.61 -5.00 40.01
C ILE A 21 55.88 -3.87 41.00
N THR A 22 55.04 -2.84 40.99
CA THR A 22 55.13 -1.68 41.89
C THR A 22 53.96 -1.66 42.86
N THR A 23 54.22 -1.58 44.16
CA THR A 23 53.23 -1.33 45.22
C THR A 23 53.28 0.12 45.69
N TYR A 24 52.18 0.61 46.27
CA TYR A 24 52.03 2.01 46.68
C TYR A 24 51.81 2.15 48.18
N GLN A 25 52.03 3.35 48.72
CA GLN A 25 51.75 3.68 50.13
C GLN A 25 50.58 4.66 50.26
N GLY A 26 50.14 4.91 51.49
CA GLY A 26 49.06 5.85 51.79
C GLY A 26 47.68 5.33 51.39
N GLU A 27 46.88 6.17 50.73
CA GLU A 27 45.51 5.83 50.30
C GLU A 27 45.48 4.70 49.25
N HIS A 28 46.58 4.49 48.52
CA HIS A 28 46.72 3.48 47.47
C HIS A 28 47.41 2.19 47.94
N ARG A 29 47.57 1.97 49.26
CA ARG A 29 48.30 0.80 49.80
C ARG A 29 47.74 -0.58 49.42
N ASP A 30 46.48 -0.61 49.01
CA ASP A 30 45.78 -1.83 48.57
C ASP A 30 45.88 -2.02 47.04
N GLU A 31 46.64 -1.17 46.34
CA GLU A 31 46.85 -1.19 44.90
C GLU A 31 48.27 -1.65 44.51
N TYR A 32 48.38 -2.28 43.35
CA TYR A 32 49.67 -2.61 42.75
C TYR A 32 49.60 -2.57 41.21
N LEU A 33 50.69 -2.14 40.60
CA LEU A 33 50.88 -2.05 39.15
C LEU A 33 51.78 -3.18 38.68
N VAL A 34 51.36 -3.90 37.65
CA VAL A 34 52.16 -4.91 36.94
C VAL A 34 52.47 -4.38 35.55
N LYS A 35 53.75 -4.32 35.17
CA LYS A 35 54.22 -3.89 33.86
C LYS A 35 55.04 -4.97 33.19
N GLU A 36 54.57 -5.49 32.06
CA GLU A 36 55.34 -6.40 31.21
C GLU A 36 56.38 -5.60 30.42
N VAL A 37 57.67 -5.84 30.68
CA VAL A 37 58.77 -4.98 30.21
C VAL A 37 58.87 -4.97 28.69
N LYS A 38 58.64 -6.11 28.03
CA LYS A 38 58.82 -6.26 26.58
C LYS A 38 57.67 -5.64 25.78
N SER A 39 56.42 -5.90 26.17
CA SER A 39 55.24 -5.39 25.45
C SER A 39 54.85 -3.97 25.87
N GLY A 40 55.32 -3.51 27.03
CA GLY A 40 54.91 -2.25 27.64
C GLY A 40 53.51 -2.29 28.24
N ARG A 41 52.85 -3.45 28.31
CA ARG A 41 51.51 -3.60 28.91
C ARG A 41 51.59 -3.32 30.41
N CYS A 42 50.72 -2.45 30.87
CA CYS A 42 50.61 -1.99 32.25
C CYS A 42 49.20 -2.30 32.78
N GLU A 43 49.12 -2.89 33.97
CA GLU A 43 47.86 -3.31 34.61
C GLU A 43 47.85 -2.92 36.09
N LEU A 44 46.87 -2.09 36.47
CA LEU A 44 46.66 -1.65 37.85
C LEU A 44 45.58 -2.50 38.52
N PHE A 45 45.90 -3.06 39.67
CA PHE A 45 44.99 -3.89 40.47
C PHE A 45 44.69 -3.22 41.80
N TYR A 46 43.46 -3.34 42.28
CA TYR A 46 43.03 -3.00 43.64
C TYR A 46 42.54 -4.27 44.33
N LYS A 47 43.20 -4.68 45.42
CA LYS A 47 42.87 -5.92 46.16
C LYS A 47 42.78 -7.16 45.25
N GLY A 48 43.64 -7.21 44.22
CA GLY A 48 43.67 -8.30 43.23
C GLY A 48 42.67 -8.18 42.09
N LEU A 49 41.79 -7.17 42.08
CA LEU A 49 40.87 -6.91 40.98
C LEU A 49 41.48 -5.90 40.02
N LEU A 50 41.54 -6.25 38.73
CA LEU A 50 42.00 -5.34 37.68
C LEU A 50 41.08 -4.10 37.64
N GLN A 51 41.70 -2.91 37.62
CA GLN A 51 41.04 -1.60 37.58
C GLN A 51 41.33 -0.87 36.26
N LEU A 52 42.58 -0.97 35.76
CA LEU A 52 43.03 -0.23 34.59
C LEU A 52 44.07 -1.04 33.82
N SER A 53 43.98 -1.08 32.49
CA SER A 53 44.99 -1.69 31.61
C SER A 53 45.35 -0.73 30.47
N TRP A 54 46.64 -0.53 30.18
CA TRP A 54 47.12 0.33 29.10
C TRP A 54 48.47 -0.14 28.56
N LYS A 55 48.99 0.51 27.52
CA LYS A 55 50.36 0.29 27.03
C LYS A 55 51.21 1.55 27.20
N GLU A 56 52.48 1.33 27.53
CA GLU A 56 53.53 2.36 27.57
C GLU A 56 54.68 1.98 26.66
N MET A 57 55.08 2.90 25.78
CA MET A 57 56.29 2.80 24.97
C MET A 57 57.15 4.04 25.22
N ASP A 58 58.45 3.84 25.47
CA ASP A 58 59.42 4.91 25.76
C ASP A 58 58.95 5.89 26.85
N GLY A 59 58.31 5.37 27.90
CA GLY A 59 57.80 6.15 29.03
C GLY A 59 56.54 6.97 28.72
N ARG A 60 55.92 6.79 27.54
CA ARG A 60 54.68 7.46 27.14
C ARG A 60 53.53 6.47 27.03
N LYS A 61 52.37 6.87 27.53
CA LYS A 61 51.11 6.13 27.34
C LYS A 61 50.69 6.22 25.88
N VAL A 62 50.36 5.07 25.28
CA VAL A 62 50.07 4.97 23.84
C VAL A 62 48.80 4.14 23.60
N GLY A 63 48.06 4.49 22.55
CA GLY A 63 46.87 3.78 22.12
C GLY A 63 45.71 3.90 23.10
N LEU A 64 45.03 2.77 23.33
CA LEU A 64 43.85 2.69 24.18
C LEU A 64 44.21 2.33 25.62
N PHE A 65 43.33 2.69 26.55
CA PHE A 65 43.27 2.12 27.89
C PHE A 65 41.88 1.59 28.21
N THR A 66 41.85 0.54 29.02
CA THR A 66 40.63 -0.15 29.43
C THR A 66 40.43 0.06 30.92
N VAL A 67 39.25 0.56 31.29
CA VAL A 67 38.79 0.73 32.67
C VAL A 67 37.94 -0.47 33.05
N TYR A 68 38.14 -0.98 34.25
CA TYR A 68 37.42 -2.12 34.79
C TYR A 68 36.64 -1.70 36.04
N GLU A 69 35.43 -2.23 36.18
CA GLU A 69 34.64 -2.12 37.40
C GLU A 69 34.30 -3.53 37.89
N LYS A 70 34.64 -3.82 39.15
CA LYS A 70 34.43 -5.16 39.76
C LYS A 70 35.02 -6.30 38.92
N GLY A 71 36.14 -6.05 38.23
CA GLY A 71 36.81 -7.01 37.35
C GLY A 71 36.18 -7.19 35.95
N SER A 72 35.08 -6.51 35.65
CA SER A 72 34.49 -6.47 34.29
C SER A 72 34.97 -5.24 33.56
N VAL A 73 35.20 -5.33 32.24
CA VAL A 73 35.46 -4.14 31.42
C VAL A 73 34.26 -3.21 31.55
N LEU A 74 34.51 -1.95 31.92
CA LEU A 74 33.52 -0.89 31.93
C LEU A 74 33.55 -0.15 30.59
N ARG A 75 34.75 0.32 30.19
CA ARG A 75 34.94 1.07 28.95
C ARG A 75 36.38 1.05 28.44
N CYS A 76 36.54 1.35 27.16
CA CYS A 76 37.81 1.52 26.47
C CYS A 76 37.90 2.94 25.89
N VAL A 77 39.03 3.63 26.10
CA VAL A 77 39.22 5.05 25.76
C VAL A 77 40.58 5.24 25.09
N ASP A 78 40.70 6.16 24.12
CA ASP A 78 42.00 6.55 23.55
C ASP A 78 42.64 7.68 24.37
N TRP A 79 43.90 7.51 24.76
CA TRP A 79 44.66 8.55 25.47
C TRP A 79 44.67 9.90 24.73
N ARG A 80 44.65 9.88 23.40
CA ARG A 80 44.67 11.08 22.54
C ARG A 80 43.35 11.86 22.58
N LYS A 81 42.24 11.20 22.98
CA LYS A 81 40.87 11.74 22.96
C LYS A 81 40.39 12.28 24.31
N LEU A 82 41.22 12.19 25.36
CA LEU A 82 40.88 12.68 26.70
C LEU A 82 40.74 14.21 26.79
N ASN A 83 41.49 14.96 25.97
CA ASN A 83 41.54 16.43 26.00
C ASN A 83 40.90 17.06 24.75
N ASP A 84 40.22 16.26 23.93
CA ASP A 84 39.51 16.76 22.74
C ASP A 84 38.19 17.41 23.18
N ASN A 85 37.65 18.32 22.36
CA ASN A 85 36.30 18.89 22.59
C ASN A 85 35.18 17.83 22.46
N GLU A 86 35.54 16.63 22.01
CA GLU A 86 34.66 15.50 21.79
C GLU A 86 35.25 14.27 22.49
N TYR A 87 34.61 13.84 23.58
CA TYR A 87 35.05 12.71 24.39
C TYR A 87 34.44 11.43 23.84
N ARG A 88 35.29 10.45 23.48
CA ARG A 88 34.89 9.20 22.84
C ARG A 88 35.37 7.99 23.62
N TYR A 89 34.50 7.00 23.78
CA TYR A 89 34.84 5.73 24.40
C TYR A 89 33.88 4.61 23.98
N VAL A 90 34.38 3.38 23.96
CA VAL A 90 33.55 2.18 23.77
C VAL A 90 33.13 1.67 25.15
N GLU A 91 31.83 1.55 25.38
CA GLU A 91 31.24 1.07 26.63
C GLU A 91 30.81 -0.39 26.50
N ASN A 92 30.99 -1.16 27.58
CA ASN A 92 30.59 -2.55 27.65
C ASN A 92 29.19 -2.66 28.28
N CYS A 93 28.17 -2.79 27.44
CA CYS A 93 26.78 -2.90 27.87
C CYS A 93 26.30 -4.35 27.81
N LYS A 94 25.21 -4.66 28.54
CA LYS A 94 24.61 -6.01 28.55
C LYS A 94 24.17 -6.48 27.15
N ASN A 95 23.84 -5.54 26.28
CA ASN A 95 23.37 -5.80 24.92
C ASN A 95 24.50 -5.77 23.87
N GLY A 96 25.77 -5.66 24.30
CA GLY A 96 26.94 -5.60 23.44
C GLY A 96 27.79 -4.37 23.67
N LEU A 97 28.80 -4.19 22.81
CA LEU A 97 29.64 -2.99 22.80
C LEU A 97 28.92 -1.85 22.08
N GLU A 98 29.00 -0.65 22.65
CA GLU A 98 28.51 0.57 22.01
C GLU A 98 29.56 1.68 22.10
N LEU A 99 29.60 2.53 21.09
CA LEU A 99 30.38 3.75 21.11
C LEU A 99 29.56 4.85 21.76
N VAL A 100 30.16 5.53 22.73
CA VAL A 100 29.65 6.77 23.32
C VAL A 100 30.52 7.92 22.83
N VAL A 101 29.88 8.97 22.29
CA VAL A 101 30.54 10.20 21.88
C VAL A 101 29.84 11.38 22.51
N GLU A 102 30.51 12.07 23.43
CA GLU A 102 30.02 13.27 24.09
C GLU A 102 30.64 14.50 23.40
N SER A 103 29.80 15.31 22.76
CA SER A 103 30.24 16.49 21.99
C SER A 103 29.30 17.66 22.23
N GLY A 104 29.78 18.67 22.94
CA GLY A 104 29.02 19.89 23.25
C GLY A 104 27.75 19.61 24.07
N GLN A 105 26.58 19.63 23.42
CA GLN A 105 25.27 19.41 24.05
C GLN A 105 24.64 18.06 23.66
N VAL A 106 25.34 17.23 22.88
CA VAL A 106 24.82 15.97 22.38
C VAL A 106 25.70 14.80 22.84
N VAL A 107 25.07 13.72 23.28
CA VAL A 107 25.69 12.42 23.49
C VAL A 107 25.17 11.46 22.42
N TYR A 108 26.06 10.91 21.60
CA TYR A 108 25.74 9.77 20.74
C TYR A 108 25.99 8.47 21.50
N ARG A 109 25.09 7.50 21.32
CA ARG A 109 25.29 6.10 21.73
C ARG A 109 24.88 5.19 20.57
N GLY A 110 25.74 4.28 20.15
CA GLY A 110 25.39 3.35 19.08
C GLY A 110 26.56 2.59 18.47
N GLY A 111 26.36 2.15 17.23
CA GLY A 111 27.34 1.40 16.47
C GLY A 111 28.59 2.22 16.12
N PHE A 112 29.64 1.49 15.82
CA PHE A 112 30.94 2.02 15.42
C PHE A 112 31.64 1.06 14.47
N ASP A 113 32.66 1.57 13.76
CA ASP A 113 33.46 0.80 12.81
C ASP A 113 34.40 -0.17 13.54
N ASP A 114 35.29 0.34 14.38
CA ASP A 114 36.21 -0.47 15.19
C ASP A 114 36.69 0.25 16.46
N VAL A 115 37.27 -0.51 17.39
CA VAL A 115 37.68 0.01 18.70
C VAL A 115 38.89 0.96 18.65
N GLU A 116 39.65 0.99 17.55
CA GLU A 116 40.82 1.86 17.40
C GLU A 116 40.46 3.22 16.80
N SER A 117 39.61 3.24 15.77
CA SER A 117 39.16 4.47 15.11
C SER A 117 37.98 5.14 15.82
N MET A 118 37.07 4.36 16.42
CA MET A 118 35.88 4.82 17.15
C MET A 118 35.03 5.82 16.34
N LYS A 119 34.80 5.55 15.05
CA LYS A 119 33.89 6.36 14.23
C LYS A 119 32.47 5.83 14.35
N ARG A 120 31.49 6.74 14.39
CA ARG A 120 30.07 6.38 14.38
C ARG A 120 29.74 5.71 13.05
N GLU A 121 29.22 4.50 13.13
CA GLU A 121 28.89 3.66 11.97
C GLU A 121 27.69 2.76 12.31
N GLY A 122 26.76 2.64 11.38
CA GLY A 122 25.53 1.86 11.60
C GLY A 122 24.52 2.60 12.47
N LYS A 123 23.70 1.86 13.23
CA LYS A 123 22.57 2.43 13.98
C LYS A 123 23.03 3.13 15.26
N GLY A 124 22.44 4.27 15.58
CA GLY A 124 22.69 4.95 16.85
C GLY A 124 21.59 5.94 17.24
N MET A 125 21.80 6.54 18.41
CA MET A 125 20.88 7.49 19.04
C MET A 125 21.66 8.69 19.55
N GLU A 126 21.07 9.88 19.45
CA GLU A 126 21.59 11.10 20.04
C GLU A 126 20.70 11.54 21.18
N PHE A 127 21.31 12.01 22.27
CA PHE A 127 20.66 12.46 23.49
C PHE A 127 21.13 13.86 23.85
N ASP A 128 20.28 14.65 24.48
CA ASP A 128 20.67 15.92 25.08
C ASP A 128 21.48 15.68 26.36
N VAL A 129 22.67 16.26 26.46
CA VAL A 129 23.60 16.07 27.59
C VAL A 129 22.98 16.49 28.92
N LYS A 130 22.15 17.54 28.94
CA LYS A 130 21.65 18.13 30.19
C LYS A 130 20.44 17.39 30.74
N THR A 131 19.55 16.97 29.86
CA THR A 131 18.26 16.36 30.21
C THR A 131 18.27 14.85 30.09
N GLY A 132 19.21 14.28 29.33
CA GLY A 132 19.23 12.86 28.98
C GLY A 132 18.14 12.47 27.97
N ARG A 133 17.37 13.44 27.47
CA ARG A 133 16.26 13.19 26.53
C ARG A 133 16.81 12.75 25.18
N VAL A 134 16.20 11.72 24.60
CA VAL A 134 16.50 11.32 23.22
C VAL A 134 16.11 12.44 22.25
N LEU A 135 17.00 12.72 21.30
CA LEU A 135 16.83 13.74 20.28
C LEU A 135 16.46 13.11 18.93
N ARG A 136 17.17 12.03 18.55
CA ARG A 136 16.92 11.29 17.30
C ARG A 136 17.54 9.90 17.32
N CYS A 137 16.98 9.03 16.49
CA CYS A 137 17.60 7.78 16.08
C CYS A 137 17.92 7.83 14.59
N GLY A 138 18.97 7.13 14.19
CA GLY A 138 19.42 7.16 12.81
C GLY A 138 20.49 6.14 12.46
N VAL A 139 21.04 6.30 11.26
CA VAL A 139 22.16 5.54 10.75
C VAL A 139 23.30 6.51 10.46
N TRP A 140 24.50 6.20 10.94
CA TRP A 140 25.73 6.94 10.69
C TRP A 140 26.63 6.17 9.72
N LYS A 141 27.43 6.91 8.95
CA LYS A 141 28.47 6.37 8.08
C LYS A 141 29.70 7.26 8.19
N ASN A 142 30.84 6.69 8.57
CA ASN A 142 32.10 7.43 8.72
C ASN A 142 31.94 8.74 9.54
N ASP A 143 31.35 8.66 10.73
CA ASP A 143 31.05 9.79 11.61
C ASP A 143 29.99 10.79 11.13
N GLU A 144 29.37 10.60 9.96
CA GLU A 144 28.32 11.48 9.45
C GLU A 144 26.95 10.81 9.56
N LEU A 145 25.95 11.57 10.04
CA LEU A 145 24.56 11.11 10.09
C LEU A 145 24.05 10.86 8.67
N PHE A 146 23.83 9.62 8.28
CA PHE A 146 23.39 9.28 6.93
C PHE A 146 21.86 9.34 6.78
N GLN A 147 21.12 8.78 7.75
CA GLN A 147 19.67 8.72 7.76
C GLN A 147 19.10 8.99 9.15
N ILE A 148 18.02 9.76 9.23
CA ILE A 148 17.20 9.95 10.43
C ILE A 148 16.02 8.99 10.32
N THR A 149 15.92 8.04 11.25
CA THR A 149 14.80 7.09 11.31
C THR A 149 13.67 7.64 12.16
N GLN A 150 14.03 8.27 13.29
CA GLN A 150 13.10 8.81 14.27
C GLN A 150 13.64 10.14 14.81
N GLU A 151 12.76 11.09 15.09
CA GLU A 151 13.07 12.38 15.70
C GLU A 151 12.08 12.65 16.84
N PHE A 152 12.56 13.19 17.96
CA PHE A 152 11.79 13.32 19.19
C PHE A 152 11.58 14.79 19.53
N GLU A 153 10.34 15.26 19.34
CA GLU A 153 9.96 16.66 19.57
C GLU A 153 9.84 16.97 21.07
N SER A 154 9.44 15.99 21.87
CA SER A 154 9.28 16.07 23.33
C SER A 154 9.39 14.68 23.97
N ASP A 155 9.22 14.58 25.29
CA ASP A 155 9.16 13.29 26.00
C ASP A 155 7.92 12.45 25.66
N GLU A 156 6.94 13.06 24.98
CA GLU A 156 5.65 12.43 24.65
C GLU A 156 5.44 12.24 23.15
N VAL A 157 6.26 12.86 22.28
CA VAL A 157 6.01 12.88 20.83
C VAL A 157 7.27 12.55 20.04
N MET A 158 7.15 11.52 19.20
CA MET A 158 8.12 11.09 18.20
C MET A 158 7.53 11.23 16.79
N ILE A 159 8.38 11.57 15.83
CA ILE A 159 8.14 11.46 14.39
C ILE A 159 8.99 10.30 13.85
N GLU A 160 8.37 9.40 13.09
CA GLU A 160 9.06 8.33 12.36
C GLU A 160 9.05 8.67 10.87
N TYR A 161 10.17 8.44 10.18
CA TYR A 161 10.31 8.72 8.75
C TYR A 161 10.36 7.43 7.91
N ALA A 162 9.85 7.50 6.69
CA ALA A 162 10.08 6.46 5.68
C ALA A 162 11.57 6.39 5.34
N ILE A 163 12.09 5.17 5.26
CA ILE A 163 13.51 4.89 4.97
C ILE A 163 13.61 4.11 3.68
N GLU A 164 14.54 4.51 2.81
CA GLU A 164 14.89 3.76 1.60
C GLU A 164 16.37 3.35 1.68
N GLU A 165 16.65 2.08 1.44
CA GLU A 165 18.01 1.55 1.52
C GLU A 165 18.95 2.32 0.59
N GLY A 166 20.11 2.73 1.10
CA GLY A 166 21.11 3.47 0.33
C GLY A 166 20.79 4.94 0.04
N LYS A 167 19.69 5.52 0.54
CA LYS A 167 19.37 6.94 0.32
C LYS A 167 19.37 7.78 1.60
N SER A 168 20.14 8.86 1.63
CA SER A 168 20.12 9.80 2.76
C SER A 168 18.83 10.63 2.78
N ASN A 169 18.31 10.87 3.99
CA ASN A 169 17.23 11.83 4.25
C ASN A 169 17.67 13.00 5.15
N GLN A 170 18.98 13.30 5.23
CA GLN A 170 19.46 14.48 5.96
C GLN A 170 18.78 15.76 5.47
N HIS A 171 18.69 15.91 4.14
CA HIS A 171 18.03 17.04 3.51
C HIS A 171 16.53 17.00 3.82
N VAL A 172 15.99 18.11 4.32
CA VAL A 172 14.59 18.19 4.79
C VAL A 172 13.56 17.75 3.74
N LEU A 173 13.82 18.02 2.45
CA LEU A 173 12.92 17.62 1.36
C LEU A 173 12.83 16.09 1.14
N ASN A 174 13.77 15.33 1.69
CA ASN A 174 13.80 13.87 1.62
C ASN A 174 13.19 13.23 2.87
N ARG A 175 12.70 14.03 3.83
CA ARG A 175 12.06 13.54 5.04
C ARG A 175 10.58 13.33 4.78
N HIS A 176 10.14 12.08 4.81
CA HIS A 176 8.75 11.69 4.58
C HIS A 176 8.21 11.05 5.86
N PRO A 177 7.54 11.80 6.74
CA PRO A 177 6.95 11.25 7.96
C PRO A 177 5.95 10.15 7.63
N VAL A 178 6.02 9.04 8.36
CA VAL A 178 5.06 7.92 8.29
C VAL A 178 4.26 7.76 9.57
N TYR A 179 4.78 8.31 10.67
CA TYR A 179 4.10 8.31 11.96
C TYR A 179 4.45 9.56 12.76
N ARG A 180 3.49 10.06 13.53
CA ARG A 180 3.71 11.04 14.59
C ARG A 180 2.84 10.71 15.78
N GLY A 181 3.42 10.53 16.96
CA GLY A 181 2.66 10.20 18.16
C GLY A 181 3.53 9.75 19.31
N GLY A 182 2.91 9.11 20.29
CA GLY A 182 3.57 8.62 21.48
C GLY A 182 4.56 7.48 21.20
N TYR A 183 5.48 7.31 22.12
CA TYR A 183 6.51 6.29 22.02
C TYR A 183 6.88 5.70 23.38
N ILE A 184 7.57 4.57 23.35
CA ILE A 184 8.16 3.94 24.53
C ILE A 184 9.49 3.29 24.14
N PHE A 185 10.46 3.30 25.05
CA PHE A 185 11.70 2.57 24.86
C PHE A 185 11.51 1.08 25.16
N ASP A 186 12.05 0.21 24.32
CA ASP A 186 12.11 -1.22 24.54
C ASP A 186 13.56 -1.65 24.80
N ASP A 187 13.85 -2.07 26.03
CA ASP A 187 15.19 -2.49 26.46
C ASP A 187 15.71 -3.72 25.70
N SER A 188 14.81 -4.63 25.31
CA SER A 188 15.17 -5.89 24.65
C SER A 188 15.58 -5.67 23.20
N LEU A 189 14.93 -4.73 22.52
CA LEU A 189 15.24 -4.33 21.16
C LEU A 189 16.23 -3.17 21.10
N SER A 190 16.50 -2.52 22.24
CA SER A 190 17.27 -1.28 22.34
C SER A 190 16.80 -0.26 21.31
N SER A 191 15.48 -0.04 21.25
CA SER A 191 14.85 0.83 20.25
C SER A 191 13.55 1.45 20.75
N TYR A 192 13.14 2.55 20.12
CA TYR A 192 11.88 3.23 20.44
C TYR A 192 10.75 2.70 19.56
N LEU A 193 9.66 2.30 20.21
CA LEU A 193 8.46 1.75 19.58
C LEU A 193 7.30 2.73 19.70
N ARG A 194 6.37 2.70 18.74
CA ARG A 194 5.11 3.46 18.79
C ARG A 194 4.28 3.03 20.01
N ASN A 195 3.75 3.97 20.78
CA ASN A 195 3.01 3.65 21.99
C ASN A 195 2.08 4.79 22.40
N GLY A 196 0.85 4.49 22.82
CA GLY A 196 -0.17 5.50 23.08
C GLY A 196 -0.83 5.98 21.79
N GLU A 197 -1.33 7.21 21.78
CA GLU A 197 -2.03 7.80 20.63
C GLU A 197 -1.05 8.30 19.56
N GLY A 198 -1.46 8.23 18.29
CA GLY A 198 -0.66 8.75 17.19
C GLY A 198 -1.36 8.73 15.84
N TYR A 199 -0.68 9.25 14.83
CA TYR A 199 -1.20 9.39 13.48
C TYR A 199 -0.30 8.67 12.48
N ASN A 200 -0.89 7.89 11.59
CA ASN A 200 -0.21 7.42 10.39
C ASN A 200 -0.27 8.52 9.33
N ILE A 201 0.86 8.79 8.67
CA ILE A 201 1.02 9.92 7.75
C ILE A 201 1.39 9.41 6.36
N GLU A 202 0.70 9.90 5.33
CA GLU A 202 1.07 9.70 3.93
C GLU A 202 1.05 11.03 3.19
N GLY A 203 2.12 11.33 2.43
CA GLY A 203 2.21 12.56 1.65
C GLY A 203 2.13 13.85 2.48
N GLY A 204 2.45 13.78 3.78
CA GLY A 204 2.36 14.89 4.72
C GLY A 204 0.98 15.11 5.36
N ILE A 205 0.03 14.21 5.12
CA ILE A 205 -1.34 14.30 5.65
C ILE A 205 -1.63 13.04 6.49
N ALA A 206 -2.31 13.22 7.63
CA ALA A 206 -2.77 12.09 8.44
C ALA A 206 -3.83 11.28 7.67
N VAL A 207 -3.60 9.97 7.55
CA VAL A 207 -4.51 9.02 6.90
C VAL A 207 -5.28 8.16 7.90
N SER A 208 -4.79 8.08 9.13
CA SER A 208 -5.51 7.48 10.25
C SER A 208 -4.93 7.97 11.58
N GLU A 209 -5.77 7.97 12.60
CA GLU A 209 -5.36 8.04 14.00
C GLU A 209 -5.45 6.63 14.59
N GLY A 210 -4.54 6.28 15.49
CA GLY A 210 -4.58 4.98 16.15
C GLY A 210 -4.10 5.03 17.59
N LYS A 211 -4.21 3.87 18.23
CA LYS A 211 -3.65 3.62 19.56
C LYS A 211 -2.71 2.44 19.49
N TRP A 212 -1.48 2.64 19.94
CA TRP A 212 -0.44 1.62 19.96
C TRP A 212 -0.11 1.18 21.38
N GLU A 213 0.33 -0.06 21.52
CA GLU A 213 0.94 -0.57 22.74
C GLU A 213 2.22 -1.32 22.36
N ARG A 214 3.37 -0.78 22.75
CA ARG A 214 4.70 -1.33 22.46
C ARG A 214 4.90 -1.76 21.00
N GLY A 215 4.51 -0.91 20.06
CA GLY A 215 4.66 -1.11 18.62
C GLY A 215 3.45 -1.78 17.94
N GLU A 216 2.55 -2.39 18.69
CA GLU A 216 1.35 -3.05 18.14
C GLU A 216 0.16 -2.08 18.06
N LEU A 217 -0.46 -1.99 16.89
CA LEU A 217 -1.69 -1.21 16.69
C LEU A 217 -2.88 -1.93 17.34
N LYS A 218 -3.56 -1.26 18.27
CA LYS A 218 -4.72 -1.79 19.02
C LYS A 218 -6.05 -1.25 18.54
N ASP A 219 -6.09 0.01 18.11
CA ASP A 219 -7.28 0.66 17.58
C ASP A 219 -6.91 1.64 16.47
N ILE A 220 -7.82 1.88 15.54
CA ILE A 220 -7.59 2.74 14.37
C ILE A 220 -8.89 3.41 13.91
N VAL A 221 -8.78 4.70 13.60
CA VAL A 221 -9.82 5.51 12.99
C VAL A 221 -9.27 6.08 11.68
N ASP A 222 -9.87 5.69 10.57
CA ASP A 222 -9.47 6.18 9.24
C ASP A 222 -9.80 7.67 9.07
N MET A 223 -8.91 8.39 8.38
CA MET A 223 -9.07 9.79 8.03
C MET A 223 -9.04 9.96 6.51
N PHE A 224 -9.85 10.91 6.02
CA PHE A 224 -9.98 11.23 4.60
C PHE A 224 -9.36 12.60 4.34
N ASN A 225 -8.14 12.63 3.79
CA ASN A 225 -7.36 13.87 3.64
C ASN A 225 -7.22 14.65 4.97
N GLY A 226 -6.97 13.96 6.08
CA GLY A 226 -6.85 14.56 7.41
C GLY A 226 -8.17 14.86 8.13
N TRP A 227 -9.33 14.44 7.59
CA TRP A 227 -10.64 14.61 8.23
C TRP A 227 -11.20 13.27 8.73
N TYR A 228 -11.75 13.22 9.95
CA TYR A 228 -12.46 12.02 10.47
C TYR A 228 -13.77 11.72 9.74
N ALA A 229 -14.34 12.70 9.05
CA ALA A 229 -15.56 12.55 8.27
C ALA A 229 -15.25 12.54 6.78
N LYS A 230 -15.81 11.57 6.06
CA LYS A 230 -15.77 11.55 4.60
C LYS A 230 -16.65 12.70 4.07
N MET A 231 -16.03 13.79 3.65
CA MET A 231 -16.75 14.90 3.05
C MET A 231 -17.22 14.51 1.64
N GLU A 232 -18.53 14.35 1.46
CA GLU A 232 -19.10 14.01 0.13
C GLU A 232 -19.03 15.18 -0.86
N LYS A 233 -18.81 16.41 -0.37
CA LYS A 233 -18.56 17.63 -1.15
C LYS A 233 -17.76 18.63 -0.32
N SER A 234 -16.44 18.71 -0.48
CA SER A 234 -15.65 19.87 -0.01
C SER A 234 -14.22 19.85 -0.60
N ASP A 235 -14.09 20.42 -1.80
CA ASP A 235 -12.83 20.75 -2.48
C ASP A 235 -12.13 21.99 -1.84
N VAL A 236 -12.10 22.10 -0.50
CA VAL A 236 -11.69 23.36 0.15
C VAL A 236 -10.26 23.32 0.72
N PHE A 237 -9.64 22.15 0.91
CA PHE A 237 -8.31 22.05 1.52
C PHE A 237 -7.38 20.99 0.89
N ASP A 238 -7.50 20.73 -0.42
CA ASP A 238 -6.65 19.76 -1.14
C ASP A 238 -5.42 20.48 -1.76
N TRP A 239 -4.39 20.72 -0.93
CA TRP A 239 -3.18 21.48 -1.29
C TRP A 239 -2.17 20.67 -2.15
N GLY A 240 -2.61 20.04 -3.25
CA GLY A 240 -1.71 19.81 -4.40
C GLY A 240 -1.54 18.41 -5.01
N PHE A 241 -2.42 17.43 -4.76
CA PHE A 241 -2.34 16.13 -5.48
C PHE A 241 -3.55 15.78 -6.37
N TYR A 242 -4.61 16.60 -6.37
CA TYR A 242 -5.65 16.54 -7.40
C TYR A 242 -5.24 17.32 -8.65
N LYS A 243 -4.32 16.75 -9.42
CA LYS A 243 -4.07 17.24 -10.78
C LYS A 243 -5.22 16.78 -11.67
N ARG A 244 -6.24 17.64 -11.79
CA ARG A 244 -7.38 17.46 -12.70
C ARG A 244 -6.99 17.93 -14.10
N ALA A 245 -7.24 17.09 -15.09
CA ALA A 245 -7.25 17.51 -16.49
C ALA A 245 -8.69 17.52 -16.99
N GLU A 246 -9.08 18.63 -17.60
CA GLU A 246 -10.29 18.71 -18.40
C GLU A 246 -9.87 18.72 -19.86
N VAL A 247 -10.41 17.81 -20.66
CA VAL A 247 -10.02 17.63 -22.08
C VAL A 247 -11.27 17.70 -22.94
N ARG A 248 -11.26 18.63 -23.89
CA ARG A 248 -12.37 18.88 -24.83
C ARG A 248 -12.06 18.45 -26.26
N SER A 249 -10.78 18.25 -26.58
CA SER A 249 -10.30 18.02 -27.94
C SER A 249 -9.06 17.12 -27.98
N LEU A 250 -8.78 16.53 -29.15
CA LEU A 250 -7.58 15.71 -29.39
C LEU A 250 -6.28 16.50 -29.16
N ASN A 251 -6.30 17.82 -29.38
CA ASN A 251 -5.13 18.67 -29.15
C ASN A 251 -4.86 18.88 -27.66
N GLU A 252 -5.90 18.99 -26.84
CA GLU A 252 -5.77 19.06 -25.38
C GLU A 252 -5.32 17.71 -24.81
N TRP A 253 -5.84 16.61 -25.33
CA TRP A 253 -5.43 15.26 -24.95
C TRP A 253 -3.92 15.03 -25.07
N LYS A 254 -3.32 15.48 -26.18
CA LYS A 254 -1.88 15.37 -26.42
C LYS A 254 -1.01 16.13 -25.41
N ARG A 255 -1.61 17.04 -24.63
CA ARG A 255 -0.92 17.88 -23.63
C ARG A 255 -1.20 17.45 -22.19
N VAL A 256 -1.95 16.37 -21.99
CA VAL A 256 -2.27 15.86 -20.66
C VAL A 256 -1.00 15.40 -19.95
N ASP A 257 -0.77 15.91 -18.74
CA ASP A 257 0.34 15.45 -17.89
C ASP A 257 0.04 14.03 -17.38
N LYS A 258 1.01 13.13 -17.51
CA LYS A 258 0.88 11.72 -17.06
C LYS A 258 0.62 11.55 -15.56
N ARG A 259 0.85 12.58 -14.74
CA ARG A 259 0.63 12.60 -13.28
C ARG A 259 -0.77 13.04 -12.89
N ILE A 260 -1.69 13.25 -13.84
CA ILE A 260 -3.07 13.59 -13.49
C ILE A 260 -3.73 12.47 -12.67
N THR A 261 -4.59 12.87 -11.73
CA THR A 261 -5.34 11.96 -10.85
C THR A 261 -6.82 11.94 -11.17
N LYS A 262 -7.34 12.98 -11.84
CA LYS A 262 -8.72 13.04 -12.32
C LYS A 262 -8.76 13.49 -13.78
N LEU A 263 -9.36 12.69 -14.64
CA LEU A 263 -9.65 13.05 -16.03
C LEU A 263 -11.14 13.36 -16.16
N VAL A 264 -11.44 14.55 -16.69
CA VAL A 264 -12.81 14.98 -16.98
C VAL A 264 -12.91 15.27 -18.47
N ILE A 265 -13.87 14.62 -19.13
CA ILE A 265 -14.26 14.93 -20.52
C ILE A 265 -15.65 15.58 -20.46
N PRO A 266 -15.78 16.88 -20.66
CA PRO A 266 -17.08 17.56 -20.62
C PRO A 266 -18.01 17.05 -21.72
N SER A 267 -19.33 17.16 -21.55
CA SER A 267 -20.28 16.74 -22.58
C SER A 267 -20.02 17.43 -23.93
N ASN A 268 -20.37 16.75 -25.03
CA ASN A 268 -20.18 17.17 -26.43
C ASN A 268 -18.71 17.37 -26.83
N SER A 269 -17.77 16.66 -26.18
CA SER A 269 -16.33 16.82 -26.41
C SER A 269 -15.70 15.63 -27.15
N CYS A 270 -14.50 15.84 -27.69
CA CYS A 270 -13.64 14.80 -28.26
C CYS A 270 -14.26 14.02 -29.45
N ASN A 271 -15.12 14.68 -30.23
CA ASN A 271 -15.85 14.09 -31.36
C ASN A 271 -15.09 14.16 -32.71
N GLU A 272 -13.82 14.57 -32.72
CA GLU A 272 -13.07 14.75 -33.96
C GLU A 272 -12.86 13.42 -34.72
N SER A 273 -13.07 13.43 -36.03
CA SER A 273 -12.96 12.24 -36.89
C SER A 273 -11.58 11.58 -36.91
N LYS A 274 -10.53 12.32 -36.53
CA LYS A 274 -9.15 11.83 -36.44
C LYS A 274 -8.88 11.03 -35.15
N TRP A 275 -9.72 11.15 -34.13
CA TRP A 275 -9.51 10.49 -32.85
C TRP A 275 -10.16 9.10 -32.86
N LYS A 276 -9.35 8.07 -33.14
CA LYS A 276 -9.81 6.68 -33.27
C LYS A 276 -9.61 5.82 -32.02
N VAL A 277 -8.64 6.18 -31.18
CA VAL A 277 -8.27 5.39 -30.00
C VAL A 277 -8.25 6.28 -28.77
N PHE A 278 -9.05 5.92 -27.77
CA PHE A 278 -9.01 6.53 -26.44
C PHE A 278 -8.32 5.56 -25.47
N ASP A 279 -7.01 5.79 -25.26
CA ASP A 279 -6.17 4.95 -24.42
C ASP A 279 -5.63 5.75 -23.22
N VAL A 280 -6.03 5.36 -22.01
CA VAL A 280 -5.62 5.99 -20.75
C VAL A 280 -4.56 5.17 -19.99
N SER A 281 -4.08 4.05 -20.55
CA SER A 281 -3.20 3.09 -19.86
C SER A 281 -1.88 3.69 -19.37
N GLU A 282 -1.38 4.73 -20.03
CA GLU A 282 -0.17 5.48 -19.66
C GLU A 282 -0.35 6.39 -18.43
N LEU A 283 -1.59 6.68 -18.04
CA LEU A 283 -1.92 7.62 -16.97
C LEU A 283 -2.00 6.89 -15.61
N LYS A 284 -0.88 6.28 -15.19
CA LYS A 284 -0.78 5.37 -14.03
C LYS A 284 -1.18 6.01 -12.67
N CYS A 285 -1.31 7.34 -12.60
CA CYS A 285 -1.75 8.07 -11.40
C CYS A 285 -3.28 8.29 -11.33
N LEU A 286 -4.03 7.93 -12.37
CA LEU A 286 -5.48 8.16 -12.41
C LEU A 286 -6.21 7.43 -11.29
N LYS A 287 -7.04 8.20 -10.58
CA LYS A 287 -7.99 7.73 -9.56
C LYS A 287 -9.43 7.79 -10.06
N SER A 288 -9.76 8.73 -10.94
CA SER A 288 -11.12 8.90 -11.46
C SER A 288 -11.14 9.35 -12.91
N ILE A 289 -12.03 8.74 -13.70
CA ILE A 289 -12.36 9.15 -15.06
C ILE A 289 -13.85 9.46 -15.11
N GLU A 290 -14.19 10.68 -15.53
CA GLU A 290 -15.56 11.15 -15.70
C GLU A 290 -15.73 11.69 -17.12
N ILE A 291 -16.48 10.95 -17.94
CA ILE A 291 -16.83 11.33 -19.31
C ILE A 291 -18.30 11.77 -19.30
N GLY A 292 -18.56 12.96 -19.85
CA GLY A 292 -19.89 13.52 -20.00
C GLY A 292 -20.70 12.84 -21.11
N ASP A 293 -21.78 13.51 -21.49
CA ASP A 293 -22.71 13.01 -22.51
C ASP A 293 -22.25 13.39 -23.93
N ASP A 294 -22.64 12.59 -24.92
CA ASP A 294 -22.42 12.87 -26.35
C ASP A 294 -20.91 13.08 -26.71
N CYS A 295 -20.02 12.26 -26.14
CA CYS A 295 -18.57 12.34 -26.35
C CYS A 295 -18.02 11.19 -27.22
N PHE A 296 -16.85 11.40 -27.85
CA PHE A 296 -16.08 10.37 -28.55
C PHE A 296 -16.79 9.63 -29.70
N GLU A 297 -17.59 10.34 -30.50
CA GLU A 297 -18.37 9.77 -31.62
C GLU A 297 -17.55 8.86 -32.57
N ASN A 298 -16.31 9.28 -32.85
CA ASN A 298 -15.45 8.67 -33.85
C ASN A 298 -14.42 7.68 -33.29
N VAL A 299 -14.39 7.47 -31.97
CA VAL A 299 -13.48 6.53 -31.31
C VAL A 299 -13.98 5.10 -31.55
N GLU A 300 -13.06 4.25 -32.01
CA GLU A 300 -13.30 2.86 -32.32
C GLU A 300 -12.75 1.94 -31.22
N GLU A 301 -11.68 2.34 -30.54
CA GLU A 301 -11.08 1.57 -29.45
C GLU A 301 -10.99 2.39 -28.16
N VAL A 302 -11.45 1.78 -27.06
CA VAL A 302 -11.36 2.33 -25.70
C VAL A 302 -10.54 1.38 -24.86
N ASN A 303 -9.39 1.86 -24.37
CA ASN A 303 -8.47 1.09 -23.56
C ASN A 303 -8.33 1.73 -22.16
N VAL A 304 -8.99 1.12 -21.18
CA VAL A 304 -8.88 1.45 -19.75
C VAL A 304 -8.26 0.27 -19.03
N SER A 305 -6.95 0.09 -19.23
CA SER A 305 -6.22 -1.07 -18.71
C SER A 305 -5.05 -0.69 -17.82
N GLU A 306 -4.70 -1.59 -16.89
CA GLU A 306 -3.52 -1.49 -16.01
C GLU A 306 -3.48 -0.23 -15.10
N LEU A 307 -4.64 0.31 -14.73
CA LEU A 307 -4.74 1.48 -13.85
C LEU A 307 -4.93 1.05 -12.39
N LYS A 308 -3.81 0.75 -11.72
CA LYS A 308 -3.78 0.23 -10.33
C LYS A 308 -4.38 1.17 -9.28
N LYS A 309 -4.51 2.46 -9.59
CA LYS A 309 -5.05 3.50 -8.69
C LYS A 309 -6.49 3.92 -9.02
N LEU A 310 -7.05 3.45 -10.13
CA LEU A 310 -8.38 3.87 -10.59
C LEU A 310 -9.45 3.31 -9.66
N ASP A 311 -10.26 4.18 -9.08
CA ASP A 311 -11.34 3.85 -8.13
C ASP A 311 -12.72 3.94 -8.80
N LYS A 312 -12.89 4.86 -9.75
CA LYS A 312 -14.19 5.20 -10.36
C LYS A 312 -14.07 5.49 -11.86
N LEU A 313 -14.89 4.82 -12.66
CA LEU A 313 -15.10 5.10 -14.09
C LEU A 313 -16.57 5.42 -14.35
N VAL A 314 -16.83 6.64 -14.82
CA VAL A 314 -18.17 7.09 -15.21
C VAL A 314 -18.15 7.56 -16.65
N ILE A 315 -19.10 7.04 -17.43
CA ILE A 315 -19.32 7.39 -18.82
C ILE A 315 -20.76 7.87 -18.95
N GLY A 316 -20.95 9.09 -19.45
CA GLY A 316 -22.24 9.71 -19.69
C GLY A 316 -23.02 9.03 -20.80
N LYS A 317 -24.19 9.59 -21.10
CA LYS A 317 -25.12 9.10 -22.12
C LYS A 317 -24.58 9.37 -23.52
N ARG A 318 -24.91 8.49 -24.47
CA ARG A 318 -24.65 8.66 -25.91
C ARG A 318 -23.17 8.88 -26.24
N SER A 319 -22.27 8.39 -25.39
CA SER A 319 -20.82 8.49 -25.58
C SER A 319 -20.27 7.23 -26.24
N PHE A 320 -19.22 7.36 -27.04
CA PHE A 320 -18.65 6.25 -27.82
C PHE A 320 -19.70 5.57 -28.72
N ARG A 321 -20.35 6.36 -29.57
CA ARG A 321 -21.25 5.87 -30.63
C ARG A 321 -21.26 6.80 -31.82
N LYS A 322 -21.38 6.27 -33.03
CA LYS A 322 -21.56 7.07 -34.23
C LYS A 322 -23.00 7.58 -34.37
N SER A 323 -23.22 8.83 -34.80
CA SER A 323 -24.57 9.38 -34.98
C SER A 323 -25.28 8.85 -36.25
N SER A 324 -24.53 8.37 -37.24
CA SER A 324 -25.05 7.93 -38.55
C SER A 324 -25.11 6.40 -38.67
N GLY A 325 -26.27 5.81 -38.36
CA GLY A 325 -26.69 4.49 -38.84
C GLY A 325 -26.32 3.30 -37.95
N GLY A 326 -27.35 2.67 -37.38
CA GLY A 326 -27.27 1.49 -36.51
C GLY A 326 -26.94 0.21 -37.27
N GLY A 327 -25.68 0.08 -37.66
CA GLY A 327 -25.08 -1.17 -38.09
C GLY A 327 -23.97 -1.56 -37.12
N ASN A 328 -23.88 -2.84 -36.78
CA ASN A 328 -22.83 -3.42 -35.95
C ASN A 328 -21.47 -3.17 -36.64
N GLU A 329 -20.73 -2.14 -36.22
CA GLU A 329 -19.38 -1.87 -36.74
C GLU A 329 -18.45 -2.90 -36.09
N ALA A 330 -18.17 -3.99 -36.81
CA ALA A 330 -17.45 -5.17 -36.29
C ALA A 330 -16.07 -4.90 -35.65
N ASN A 331 -15.53 -3.69 -35.78
CA ASN A 331 -14.18 -3.31 -35.37
C ASN A 331 -14.13 -2.36 -34.16
N ARG A 332 -15.22 -2.16 -33.40
CA ARG A 332 -15.21 -1.30 -32.21
C ARG A 332 -15.07 -2.09 -30.90
N HIS A 333 -14.11 -1.68 -30.07
CA HIS A 333 -13.63 -2.46 -28.93
C HIS A 333 -13.57 -1.66 -27.64
N PHE A 334 -14.14 -2.21 -26.57
CA PHE A 334 -14.04 -1.69 -25.21
C PHE A 334 -13.26 -2.67 -24.32
N TYR A 335 -12.15 -2.18 -23.76
CA TYR A 335 -11.28 -2.90 -22.84
C TYR A 335 -11.26 -2.20 -21.48
N LEU A 336 -11.68 -2.93 -20.44
CA LEU A 336 -11.55 -2.56 -19.04
C LEU A 336 -10.90 -3.71 -18.28
N GLN A 337 -9.58 -3.63 -18.09
CA GLN A 337 -8.78 -4.76 -17.61
C GLN A 337 -7.76 -4.35 -16.54
N ASP A 338 -7.43 -5.25 -15.62
CA ASP A 338 -6.31 -5.14 -14.67
C ASP A 338 -6.30 -3.88 -13.76
N CYS A 339 -7.49 -3.36 -13.44
CA CYS A 339 -7.70 -2.23 -12.54
C CYS A 339 -8.06 -2.71 -11.12
N GLU A 340 -7.02 -2.93 -10.30
CA GLU A 340 -7.14 -3.59 -8.98
C GLU A 340 -7.98 -2.84 -7.94
N ARG A 341 -8.09 -1.52 -8.06
CA ARG A 341 -8.82 -0.66 -7.12
C ARG A 341 -10.17 -0.19 -7.64
N LEU A 342 -10.57 -0.55 -8.86
CA LEU A 342 -11.82 -0.04 -9.43
C LEU A 342 -13.01 -0.61 -8.67
N ARG A 343 -13.85 0.26 -8.11
CA ARG A 343 -15.03 -0.15 -7.32
C ARG A 343 -16.32 0.01 -8.09
N VAL A 344 -16.42 1.06 -8.91
CA VAL A 344 -17.66 1.44 -9.58
C VAL A 344 -17.44 1.68 -11.07
N LEU A 345 -18.20 0.96 -11.90
CA LEU A 345 -18.35 1.21 -13.33
C LEU A 345 -19.78 1.72 -13.61
N LYS A 346 -19.89 2.95 -14.11
CA LYS A 346 -21.17 3.50 -14.59
C LYS A 346 -21.08 3.87 -16.07
N ILE A 347 -22.04 3.41 -16.86
CA ILE A 347 -22.17 3.71 -18.28
C ILE A 347 -23.60 4.19 -18.54
N GLY A 348 -23.73 5.35 -19.17
CA GLY A 348 -25.02 5.96 -19.49
C GLY A 348 -25.70 5.37 -20.73
N THR A 349 -26.97 5.74 -20.92
CA THR A 349 -27.85 5.37 -22.03
C THR A 349 -27.19 5.48 -23.38
N ARG A 350 -27.33 4.45 -24.23
CA ARG A 350 -26.88 4.46 -25.65
C ARG A 350 -25.39 4.66 -25.85
N SER A 351 -24.59 4.48 -24.82
CA SER A 351 -23.14 4.47 -24.95
C SER A 351 -22.65 3.12 -25.47
N PHE A 352 -21.64 3.11 -26.33
CA PHE A 352 -21.10 1.88 -26.93
C PHE A 352 -22.12 1.07 -27.75
N SER A 353 -23.14 1.71 -28.33
CA SER A 353 -24.23 0.98 -29.02
C SER A 353 -23.78 0.23 -30.28
N ASP A 354 -22.70 0.68 -30.91
CA ASP A 354 -22.07 0.12 -32.11
C ASP A 354 -20.78 -0.65 -31.80
N TYR A 355 -20.49 -0.95 -30.53
CA TYR A 355 -19.32 -1.74 -30.11
C TYR A 355 -19.64 -3.24 -30.12
N SER A 356 -18.86 -4.00 -30.90
CA SER A 356 -18.98 -5.45 -31.03
C SER A 356 -18.24 -6.21 -29.92
N VAL A 357 -17.24 -5.57 -29.28
CA VAL A 357 -16.42 -6.20 -28.25
C VAL A 357 -16.49 -5.42 -26.92
N CYS A 358 -16.82 -6.15 -25.85
CA CYS A 358 -16.78 -5.68 -24.47
C CYS A 358 -15.98 -6.66 -23.60
N LYS A 359 -14.78 -6.25 -23.14
CA LYS A 359 -13.96 -7.04 -22.21
C LYS A 359 -13.86 -6.34 -20.86
N ILE A 360 -14.31 -7.04 -19.81
CA ILE A 360 -14.29 -6.57 -18.42
C ILE A 360 -13.66 -7.70 -17.59
N GLU A 361 -12.36 -7.60 -17.32
CA GLU A 361 -11.58 -8.71 -16.75
C GLU A 361 -10.59 -8.24 -15.67
N ASN A 362 -10.22 -9.11 -14.73
CA ASN A 362 -9.23 -8.84 -13.68
C ASN A 362 -9.53 -7.57 -12.83
N LEU A 363 -10.75 -7.49 -12.28
CA LEU A 363 -11.23 -6.38 -11.44
C LEU A 363 -11.60 -6.87 -10.03
N PRO A 364 -10.62 -7.19 -9.16
CA PRO A 364 -10.87 -7.86 -7.87
C PRO A 364 -11.67 -7.02 -6.86
N CYS A 365 -11.62 -5.69 -6.97
CA CYS A 365 -12.34 -4.77 -6.07
C CYS A 365 -13.66 -4.22 -6.63
N LEU A 366 -14.09 -4.65 -7.82
CA LEU A 366 -15.31 -4.12 -8.44
C LEU A 366 -16.53 -4.52 -7.61
N GLU A 367 -17.33 -3.54 -7.20
CA GLU A 367 -18.51 -3.71 -6.35
C GLU A 367 -19.81 -3.63 -7.16
N SER A 368 -19.86 -2.78 -8.20
CA SER A 368 -21.07 -2.57 -8.99
C SER A 368 -20.76 -2.24 -10.44
N ILE A 369 -21.56 -2.82 -11.35
CA ILE A 369 -21.67 -2.40 -12.75
C ILE A 369 -23.08 -1.88 -12.98
N GLU A 370 -23.17 -0.62 -13.41
CA GLU A 370 -24.42 0.05 -13.76
C GLU A 370 -24.34 0.53 -15.21
N MET A 371 -25.12 -0.07 -16.09
CA MET A 371 -25.30 0.36 -17.47
C MET A 371 -26.73 0.86 -17.64
N ASP A 372 -26.95 2.12 -17.25
CA ASP A 372 -28.13 2.93 -17.55
C ASP A 372 -29.44 2.77 -16.72
N ASP A 373 -30.37 3.69 -16.99
CA ASP A 373 -31.74 3.89 -16.54
C ASP A 373 -32.75 2.96 -17.26
N LEU A 374 -33.58 2.26 -16.49
CA LEU A 374 -34.57 1.28 -16.95
C LEU A 374 -35.74 1.89 -17.73
N ASN A 375 -35.80 3.23 -17.84
CA ASN A 375 -36.92 3.96 -18.43
C ASN A 375 -36.75 4.31 -19.92
N GLU A 376 -35.54 4.25 -20.48
CA GLU A 376 -35.26 4.60 -21.88
C GLU A 376 -34.61 3.44 -22.64
N LEU A 377 -34.61 3.49 -23.97
CA LEU A 377 -33.88 2.54 -24.81
C LEU A 377 -32.37 2.74 -24.63
N SER A 378 -31.76 1.92 -23.77
CA SER A 378 -30.32 1.91 -23.48
C SER A 378 -29.52 1.46 -24.69
N CYS A 379 -29.71 0.24 -25.21
CA CYS A 379 -28.91 -0.31 -26.30
C CYS A 379 -27.38 -0.28 -26.03
N ASN A 380 -26.93 -0.28 -24.76
CA ASN A 380 -25.51 -0.39 -24.45
C ASN A 380 -24.95 -1.72 -24.97
N PHE A 381 -23.85 -1.68 -25.71
CA PHE A 381 -23.17 -2.87 -26.25
C PHE A 381 -24.12 -3.82 -26.99
N TYR A 382 -24.95 -3.27 -27.90
CA TYR A 382 -26.13 -3.94 -28.46
C TYR A 382 -25.85 -5.36 -28.98
N SER A 383 -24.77 -5.56 -29.74
CA SER A 383 -24.38 -6.86 -30.30
C SER A 383 -23.13 -7.48 -29.65
N ALA A 384 -22.66 -6.94 -28.52
CA ALA A 384 -21.50 -7.51 -27.84
C ALA A 384 -21.89 -8.70 -26.95
N SER A 385 -20.90 -9.51 -26.60
CA SER A 385 -21.02 -10.55 -25.58
C SER A 385 -20.39 -10.11 -24.26
N LEU A 386 -20.85 -10.65 -23.13
CA LEU A 386 -20.37 -10.27 -21.79
C LEU A 386 -19.82 -11.48 -21.02
N LYS A 387 -18.64 -11.33 -20.44
CA LYS A 387 -18.03 -12.34 -19.56
C LYS A 387 -17.55 -11.66 -18.29
N LEU A 388 -18.15 -12.02 -17.16
CA LEU A 388 -17.72 -11.62 -15.82
C LEU A 388 -17.32 -12.88 -15.06
N LYS A 389 -16.02 -13.00 -14.80
CA LYS A 389 -15.43 -14.15 -14.11
C LYS A 389 -14.57 -13.69 -12.94
N HIS A 390 -14.63 -14.41 -11.83
CA HIS A 390 -13.72 -14.23 -10.68
C HIS A 390 -13.69 -12.79 -10.15
N MET A 391 -14.86 -12.23 -9.83
CA MET A 391 -14.97 -10.90 -9.22
C MET A 391 -15.48 -11.06 -7.77
N PRO A 392 -14.57 -11.19 -6.78
CA PRO A 392 -14.93 -11.58 -5.43
C PRO A 392 -15.74 -10.54 -4.67
N LYS A 393 -15.70 -9.25 -5.07
CA LYS A 393 -16.43 -8.17 -4.39
C LYS A 393 -17.67 -7.66 -5.13
N LEU A 394 -17.99 -8.23 -6.30
CA LEU A 394 -19.08 -7.72 -7.13
C LEU A 394 -20.43 -8.04 -6.49
N LYS A 395 -21.21 -7.01 -6.14
CA LYS A 395 -22.46 -7.11 -5.38
C LYS A 395 -23.71 -6.95 -6.24
N SER A 396 -23.67 -6.06 -7.22
CA SER A 396 -24.85 -5.70 -8.01
C SER A 396 -24.55 -5.46 -9.48
N LEU A 397 -25.46 -5.94 -10.32
CA LEU A 397 -25.47 -5.72 -11.77
C LEU A 397 -26.78 -5.05 -12.18
N LEU A 398 -26.69 -3.95 -12.90
CA LEU A 398 -27.82 -3.24 -13.51
C LEU A 398 -27.54 -3.03 -14.99
N PHE A 399 -28.44 -3.52 -15.84
CA PHE A 399 -28.38 -3.35 -17.28
C PHE A 399 -29.71 -2.79 -17.79
N GLY A 400 -29.68 -1.67 -18.51
CA GLY A 400 -30.85 -1.00 -19.06
C GLY A 400 -31.49 -1.74 -20.24
N ASN A 401 -32.53 -1.12 -20.82
CA ASN A 401 -33.31 -1.74 -21.90
C ASN A 401 -32.47 -2.03 -23.15
N SER A 402 -32.57 -3.25 -23.68
CA SER A 402 -31.80 -3.72 -24.84
C SER A 402 -30.27 -3.68 -24.67
N ALA A 403 -29.76 -3.63 -23.43
CA ALA A 403 -28.33 -3.83 -23.20
C ALA A 403 -27.95 -5.27 -23.60
N PHE A 404 -26.92 -5.43 -24.43
CA PHE A 404 -26.49 -6.74 -24.96
C PHE A 404 -27.63 -7.54 -25.64
N HIS A 405 -28.51 -6.87 -26.41
CA HIS A 405 -29.70 -7.46 -27.04
C HIS A 405 -29.44 -8.51 -28.13
N ASP A 406 -28.30 -8.46 -28.80
CA ASP A 406 -27.96 -9.31 -29.95
C ASP A 406 -26.68 -10.09 -29.64
N CYS A 407 -26.55 -10.50 -28.37
CA CYS A 407 -25.38 -11.20 -27.87
C CYS A 407 -25.41 -12.69 -28.25
N SER A 408 -24.23 -13.30 -28.37
CA SER A 408 -24.09 -14.76 -28.45
C SER A 408 -23.64 -15.40 -27.16
N ARG A 409 -23.04 -14.64 -26.24
CA ARG A 409 -22.48 -15.25 -25.03
C ARG A 409 -22.57 -14.35 -23.82
N VAL A 410 -23.12 -14.91 -22.74
CA VAL A 410 -23.17 -14.29 -21.42
C VAL A 410 -22.61 -15.26 -20.39
N VAL A 411 -21.62 -14.83 -19.62
CA VAL A 411 -21.02 -15.65 -18.56
C VAL A 411 -20.95 -14.87 -17.25
N PHE A 412 -21.61 -15.39 -16.22
CA PHE A 412 -21.50 -14.96 -14.83
C PHE A 412 -20.95 -16.12 -14.01
N GLU A 413 -19.67 -16.05 -13.65
CA GLU A 413 -18.98 -17.19 -13.03
C GLU A 413 -18.10 -16.76 -11.85
N ASN A 414 -18.23 -17.50 -10.74
CA ASN A 414 -17.43 -17.29 -9.53
C ASN A 414 -17.56 -15.85 -9.00
N LEU A 415 -18.80 -15.43 -8.73
CA LEU A 415 -19.16 -14.12 -8.20
C LEU A 415 -19.79 -14.33 -6.81
N PRO A 416 -18.97 -14.58 -5.76
CA PRO A 416 -19.45 -15.04 -4.45
C PRO A 416 -20.31 -14.02 -3.71
N GLU A 417 -20.05 -12.72 -3.93
CA GLU A 417 -20.75 -11.61 -3.27
C GLU A 417 -21.92 -11.06 -4.08
N LEU A 418 -22.21 -11.60 -5.27
CA LEU A 418 -23.26 -11.07 -6.13
C LEU A 418 -24.63 -11.35 -5.52
N THR A 419 -25.40 -10.30 -5.26
CA THR A 419 -26.71 -10.36 -4.59
C THR A 419 -27.88 -10.06 -5.52
N SER A 420 -27.66 -9.20 -6.53
CA SER A 420 -28.74 -8.76 -7.43
C SER A 420 -28.29 -8.59 -8.88
N ILE A 421 -29.11 -9.10 -9.80
CA ILE A 421 -29.06 -8.82 -11.24
C ILE A 421 -30.39 -8.16 -11.63
N ARG A 422 -30.33 -6.96 -12.20
CA ARG A 422 -31.49 -6.21 -12.69
C ARG A 422 -31.35 -5.95 -14.18
N LEU A 423 -32.36 -6.29 -14.94
CA LEU A 423 -32.37 -6.30 -16.40
C LEU A 423 -33.53 -5.45 -16.93
N GLY A 424 -33.24 -4.50 -17.80
CA GLY A 424 -34.27 -3.80 -18.57
C GLY A 424 -34.92 -4.69 -19.63
N LYS A 425 -35.97 -4.18 -20.26
CA LYS A 425 -36.70 -4.81 -21.37
C LYS A 425 -35.73 -5.25 -22.47
N ASN A 426 -35.80 -6.53 -22.88
CA ASN A 426 -34.95 -7.14 -23.91
C ASN A 426 -33.43 -7.10 -23.65
N ALA A 427 -32.98 -6.80 -22.42
CA ALA A 427 -31.57 -6.96 -22.09
C ALA A 427 -31.18 -8.45 -22.20
N PHE A 428 -30.02 -8.76 -22.78
CA PHE A 428 -29.57 -10.13 -23.03
C PHE A 428 -30.60 -10.99 -23.79
N GLN A 429 -31.31 -10.42 -24.76
CA GLN A 429 -31.86 -11.25 -25.82
C GLN A 429 -30.67 -11.86 -26.59
N PHE A 430 -30.76 -13.13 -27.00
CA PHE A 430 -29.70 -13.73 -27.78
C PHE A 430 -30.04 -13.67 -29.27
N ASN A 431 -28.99 -13.61 -30.08
CA ASN A 431 -29.13 -13.62 -31.53
C ASN A 431 -29.59 -15.00 -32.06
N THR A 432 -29.94 -15.08 -33.34
CA THR A 432 -30.47 -16.32 -33.95
C THR A 432 -29.62 -16.85 -35.10
N TYR A 433 -28.49 -16.20 -35.38
CA TYR A 433 -27.65 -16.51 -36.55
C TYR A 433 -26.34 -17.21 -36.19
N GLU A 434 -25.98 -17.28 -34.91
CA GLU A 434 -24.83 -18.05 -34.41
C GLU A 434 -25.19 -18.84 -33.14
N SER A 435 -24.25 -19.64 -32.63
CA SER A 435 -24.46 -20.46 -31.43
C SER A 435 -24.43 -19.59 -30.17
N THR A 436 -25.45 -19.74 -29.33
CA THR A 436 -25.70 -18.86 -28.19
C THR A 436 -25.57 -19.56 -26.83
N GLU A 437 -24.93 -18.94 -25.85
CA GLU A 437 -24.65 -19.56 -24.56
C GLU A 437 -24.85 -18.61 -23.36
N LEU A 438 -25.65 -19.05 -22.39
CA LEU A 438 -25.80 -18.42 -21.09
C LEU A 438 -25.23 -19.33 -19.99
N ILE A 439 -24.17 -18.88 -19.33
CA ILE A 439 -23.54 -19.57 -18.19
C ILE A 439 -23.71 -18.73 -16.93
N MET A 440 -24.34 -19.31 -15.91
CA MET A 440 -24.34 -18.77 -14.56
C MET A 440 -23.90 -19.87 -13.59
N ARG A 441 -22.72 -19.71 -12.98
CA ARG A 441 -22.22 -20.70 -12.02
C ARG A 441 -21.49 -20.13 -10.83
N ASN A 442 -21.69 -20.75 -9.67
CA ASN A 442 -21.08 -20.35 -8.40
C ASN A 442 -21.45 -18.91 -8.03
N LEU A 443 -22.74 -18.70 -7.83
CA LEU A 443 -23.35 -17.42 -7.42
C LEU A 443 -24.11 -17.62 -6.09
N PRO A 444 -23.41 -17.97 -4.99
CA PRO A 444 -24.02 -18.45 -3.76
C PRO A 444 -24.91 -17.42 -3.07
N LYS A 445 -24.63 -16.12 -3.20
CA LYS A 445 -25.41 -15.03 -2.56
C LYS A 445 -26.47 -14.41 -3.46
N LEU A 446 -26.62 -14.86 -4.70
CA LEU A 446 -27.55 -14.25 -5.64
C LEU A 446 -28.98 -14.49 -5.18
N ALA A 447 -29.68 -13.42 -4.81
CA ALA A 447 -31.03 -13.46 -4.27
C ALA A 447 -32.07 -12.86 -5.22
N ILE A 448 -31.68 -11.85 -5.99
CA ILE A 448 -32.57 -11.06 -6.84
C ILE A 448 -32.15 -11.19 -8.30
N LEU A 449 -33.08 -11.62 -9.15
CA LEU A 449 -32.96 -11.63 -10.60
C LEU A 449 -34.24 -11.09 -11.20
N VAL A 450 -34.25 -9.81 -11.56
CA VAL A 450 -35.47 -9.14 -12.00
C VAL A 450 -35.30 -8.57 -13.40
N ASN A 451 -36.32 -8.79 -14.21
CA ASN A 451 -36.52 -8.12 -15.47
C ASN A 451 -37.70 -7.15 -15.35
N GLU A 452 -37.49 -5.92 -15.82
CA GLU A 452 -38.47 -4.85 -15.84
C GLU A 452 -39.19 -4.83 -17.19
N GLY A 453 -40.54 -4.83 -17.15
CA GLY A 453 -41.41 -4.79 -18.33
C GLY A 453 -42.19 -6.08 -18.59
N ASP A 454 -43.45 -5.95 -18.99
CA ASP A 454 -44.36 -7.08 -19.19
C ASP A 454 -44.18 -7.81 -20.54
N ASP A 455 -43.50 -7.19 -21.53
CA ASP A 455 -43.27 -7.71 -22.89
C ASP A 455 -41.77 -7.75 -23.24
N SER A 456 -41.03 -8.65 -22.62
CA SER A 456 -39.56 -8.71 -22.74
C SER A 456 -39.07 -10.06 -23.27
N TYR A 457 -38.17 -10.04 -24.25
CA TYR A 457 -37.51 -11.21 -24.83
C TYR A 457 -36.15 -11.52 -24.18
N THR A 458 -35.87 -10.95 -23.01
CA THR A 458 -34.68 -11.26 -22.21
C THR A 458 -34.49 -12.76 -22.08
N TRP A 459 -33.28 -13.23 -22.40
CA TRP A 459 -32.88 -14.64 -22.35
C TRP A 459 -33.68 -15.58 -23.26
N SER A 460 -34.24 -15.06 -24.36
CA SER A 460 -34.71 -15.89 -25.47
C SER A 460 -33.54 -16.28 -26.40
N ASN A 461 -33.74 -17.33 -27.21
CA ASN A 461 -32.81 -17.84 -28.23
C ASN A 461 -31.48 -18.41 -27.71
N ILE A 462 -31.50 -19.19 -26.62
CA ILE A 462 -30.29 -19.76 -26.02
C ILE A 462 -30.04 -21.19 -26.51
N ASP A 463 -28.94 -21.45 -27.19
CA ASP A 463 -28.58 -22.81 -27.60
C ASP A 463 -28.12 -23.65 -26.41
N THR A 464 -27.31 -23.07 -25.51
CA THR A 464 -26.80 -23.75 -24.31
C THR A 464 -27.04 -22.92 -23.06
N LEU A 465 -27.91 -23.41 -22.18
CA LEU A 465 -28.18 -22.83 -20.86
C LEU A 465 -27.49 -23.67 -19.78
N TYR A 466 -26.55 -23.06 -19.05
CA TYR A 466 -25.85 -23.70 -17.94
C TYR A 466 -26.04 -22.90 -16.64
N LEU A 467 -26.84 -23.44 -15.72
CA LEU A 467 -27.06 -22.84 -14.40
C LEU A 467 -26.58 -23.81 -13.31
N LYS A 468 -25.66 -23.38 -12.45
CA LYS A 468 -25.10 -24.24 -11.39
C LYS A 468 -24.77 -23.49 -10.11
N ASN A 469 -25.15 -24.05 -8.96
CA ASN A 469 -24.76 -23.51 -7.64
C ASN A 469 -25.23 -22.05 -7.45
N ILE A 470 -26.56 -21.87 -7.41
CA ILE A 470 -27.24 -20.60 -7.19
C ILE A 470 -28.34 -20.80 -6.11
N PRO A 471 -27.98 -21.26 -4.90
CA PRO A 471 -28.93 -21.77 -3.90
C PRO A 471 -29.85 -20.71 -3.25
N ASN A 472 -29.46 -19.44 -3.21
CA ASN A 472 -30.18 -18.39 -2.47
C ASN A 472 -31.12 -17.54 -3.34
N LEU A 473 -31.34 -17.94 -4.58
CA LEU A 473 -32.18 -17.19 -5.51
C LEU A 473 -33.64 -17.28 -5.08
N THR A 474 -34.25 -16.13 -4.73
CA THR A 474 -35.59 -16.08 -4.12
C THR A 474 -36.56 -15.21 -4.91
N ASN A 475 -36.08 -14.10 -5.48
CA ASN A 475 -36.91 -13.17 -6.23
C ASN A 475 -36.55 -13.23 -7.72
N ILE A 476 -37.41 -13.86 -8.51
CA ILE A 476 -37.26 -13.96 -9.96
C ILE A 476 -38.47 -13.35 -10.64
N THR A 477 -38.23 -12.32 -11.44
CA THR A 477 -39.25 -11.75 -12.33
C THR A 477 -38.72 -11.82 -13.76
N LEU A 478 -39.13 -12.85 -14.50
CA LEU A 478 -38.86 -12.95 -15.94
C LEU A 478 -40.21 -13.13 -16.66
N VAL A 479 -40.33 -12.67 -17.90
CA VAL A 479 -41.59 -12.79 -18.65
C VAL A 479 -41.77 -14.23 -19.13
N LYS A 480 -42.67 -14.97 -18.47
CA LYS A 480 -42.90 -16.42 -18.70
C LYS A 480 -43.07 -16.81 -20.17
N GLN A 481 -43.72 -15.97 -20.98
CA GLN A 481 -44.02 -16.30 -22.38
C GLN A 481 -42.79 -16.25 -23.29
N TYR A 482 -41.72 -15.55 -22.89
CA TYR A 482 -40.60 -15.21 -23.77
C TYR A 482 -39.24 -15.60 -23.21
N ALA A 483 -39.06 -15.58 -21.89
CA ALA A 483 -37.82 -16.02 -21.26
C ALA A 483 -37.56 -17.50 -21.58
N PHE A 484 -36.32 -17.82 -21.95
CA PHE A 484 -35.91 -19.17 -22.38
C PHE A 484 -36.65 -19.72 -23.61
N ARG A 485 -37.41 -18.90 -24.34
CA ARG A 485 -38.00 -19.30 -25.63
C ARG A 485 -36.89 -19.71 -26.59
N ASN A 486 -37.12 -20.79 -27.34
CA ASN A 486 -36.14 -21.38 -28.27
C ASN A 486 -34.86 -21.90 -27.58
N THR A 487 -34.91 -22.22 -26.28
CA THR A 487 -33.75 -22.80 -25.59
C THR A 487 -33.57 -24.27 -25.96
N LYS A 488 -32.38 -24.66 -26.44
CA LYS A 488 -32.10 -26.04 -26.90
C LYS A 488 -31.58 -26.95 -25.79
N ASP A 489 -30.34 -26.76 -25.32
CA ASP A 489 -29.71 -27.56 -24.25
C ASP A 489 -29.81 -26.86 -22.89
N LYS A 490 -30.22 -27.60 -21.86
CA LYS A 490 -30.46 -27.09 -20.50
C LYS A 490 -29.72 -27.96 -19.48
N ARG A 491 -28.80 -27.34 -18.73
CA ARG A 491 -27.97 -28.02 -17.72
C ARG A 491 -28.08 -27.30 -16.38
N LEU A 492 -28.78 -27.92 -15.44
CA LEU A 492 -29.23 -27.28 -14.22
C LEU A 492 -28.84 -28.11 -13.00
N SER A 493 -28.23 -27.48 -11.99
CA SER A 493 -27.87 -28.17 -10.76
C SER A 493 -27.73 -27.22 -9.56
N SER A 494 -28.24 -27.61 -8.39
CA SER A 494 -28.18 -26.79 -7.16
C SER A 494 -28.82 -25.40 -7.34
N ILE A 495 -30.07 -25.40 -7.79
CA ILE A 495 -30.92 -24.21 -7.99
C ILE A 495 -32.25 -24.46 -7.25
N PRO A 496 -32.87 -23.46 -6.61
CA PRO A 496 -34.18 -23.59 -5.98
C PRO A 496 -35.29 -24.02 -6.97
N VAL A 497 -36.33 -24.67 -6.43
CA VAL A 497 -37.59 -24.96 -7.15
C VAL A 497 -38.55 -23.80 -6.89
N PHE A 498 -39.06 -23.15 -7.94
CA PHE A 498 -39.83 -21.90 -7.81
C PHE A 498 -41.32 -22.17 -7.98
N SER A 499 -42.15 -21.84 -6.99
CA SER A 499 -43.61 -21.83 -7.14
C SER A 499 -44.13 -20.42 -6.84
N SER A 500 -44.11 -19.54 -7.85
CA SER A 500 -44.81 -18.26 -7.76
C SER A 500 -45.39 -17.82 -9.09
N SER A 501 -46.38 -16.94 -9.03
CA SER A 501 -47.35 -16.59 -10.09
C SER A 501 -46.78 -15.93 -11.36
N ARG A 502 -45.46 -15.83 -11.57
CA ARG A 502 -44.85 -15.36 -12.83
C ARG A 502 -43.63 -16.12 -13.36
N LEU A 503 -43.12 -17.16 -12.71
CA LEU A 503 -42.37 -18.23 -13.36
C LEU A 503 -42.11 -19.34 -12.35
N ASP A 504 -42.49 -20.57 -12.71
CA ASP A 504 -41.84 -21.75 -12.17
C ASP A 504 -40.71 -22.07 -13.16
N ILE A 505 -39.45 -21.87 -12.76
CA ILE A 505 -38.30 -22.19 -13.62
C ILE A 505 -38.33 -23.68 -13.96
N SER A 506 -38.71 -24.57 -13.03
CA SER A 506 -38.92 -25.99 -13.31
C SER A 506 -39.97 -26.19 -14.40
N SER A 507 -41.14 -25.54 -14.31
CA SER A 507 -42.23 -25.74 -15.29
C SER A 507 -41.96 -25.08 -16.65
N ALA A 508 -41.33 -23.90 -16.70
CA ALA A 508 -40.96 -23.22 -17.95
C ALA A 508 -39.81 -23.96 -18.68
N LEU A 509 -39.03 -24.75 -17.95
CA LEU A 509 -38.01 -25.61 -18.52
C LEU A 509 -38.57 -26.98 -18.97
N GLU A 510 -39.66 -27.46 -18.37
CA GLU A 510 -40.40 -28.68 -18.75
C GLU A 510 -41.37 -28.47 -19.92
N GLU A 511 -42.04 -27.31 -20.06
CA GLU A 511 -43.09 -27.06 -21.09
C GLU A 511 -42.60 -26.99 -22.55
N TYR A 512 -41.28 -27.06 -22.80
CA TYR A 512 -40.71 -27.06 -24.16
C TYR A 512 -40.08 -28.41 -24.56
N VAL A 513 -40.36 -29.48 -23.82
CA VAL A 513 -40.11 -30.86 -24.26
C VAL A 513 -41.40 -31.41 -24.90
N LYS A 514 -41.65 -31.03 -26.15
CA LYS A 514 -42.43 -31.83 -27.10
C LYS A 514 -41.90 -31.67 -28.50
#